data_AF-A0A7V9Q1H3-F1
#
_entry.id   AF-A0A7V9Q1H3-F1
#
_cell.length_a   1.000
_cell.length_b   1.000
_cell.length_c   1.000
_cell.angle_alpha   90.00
_cell.angle_beta   90.00
_cell.angle_gamma   90.00
#
_symmetry.space_group_name_H-M   'P 1'
#
loop_
_entity.id
_entity.type
_entity.pdbx_description
1 polymer ?
#
loop_
_entity_poly.entity_id
_entity_poly.type
_entity_poly.pdbx_seq_one_letter_code
_entity_poly.pdbx_strand_id
1 'polypeptide(L)'
;IVEVEEDAELLPSILKGEKTLFVAAGNVDAGVDFSKLDARAIRVDESRTRVHITLPAARLYDARVDPARSRVYDRDRGIIDRIESVFEDSPTEERSLLVLSERKLQEAAAADQELLPTAERNTRAMLEGLLRGLGFTDVTIEFEAPES
;
A
#
# COMPACT_ATOMS: atom_id res chain seq x y z
N ILE A 1 13.95 7.02 -2.98
CA ILE A 1 13.85 6.03 -4.07
C ILE A 1 14.42 4.76 -3.48
N VAL A 2 13.54 3.87 -3.00
CA VAL A 2 13.93 2.55 -2.52
C VAL A 2 13.34 1.60 -3.52
N GLU A 3 14.20 1.00 -4.32
CA GLU A 3 13.87 -0.13 -5.17
C GLU A 3 13.80 -1.33 -4.24
N VAL A 4 12.58 -1.67 -3.81
CA VAL A 4 12.32 -2.95 -3.14
C VAL A 4 12.07 -3.95 -4.27
N GLU A 5 13.15 -4.52 -4.80
CA GLU A 5 13.09 -5.86 -5.38
C GLU A 5 12.94 -6.82 -4.20
N GLU A 6 11.69 -7.06 -3.78
CA GLU A 6 11.38 -8.32 -3.11
C GLU A 6 11.24 -9.36 -4.22
N ASP A 7 12.23 -10.27 -4.28
CA ASP A 7 12.06 -11.61 -4.82
C ASP A 7 10.73 -12.15 -4.28
N ALA A 8 9.68 -12.07 -5.10
CA ALA A 8 8.36 -12.58 -4.74
C ALA A 8 8.50 -14.10 -4.58
N GLU A 9 8.70 -14.52 -3.33
CA GLU A 9 8.74 -15.91 -2.92
C GLU A 9 7.52 -16.62 -3.51
N LEU A 10 7.83 -17.59 -4.36
CA LEU A 10 6.92 -18.44 -5.11
C LEU A 10 5.90 -19.09 -4.16
N LEU A 11 4.70 -18.49 -4.00
CA LEU A 11 3.61 -19.09 -3.20
C LEU A 11 2.83 -20.10 -4.07
N PRO A 12 2.94 -21.42 -3.83
CA PRO A 12 2.20 -22.41 -4.62
C PRO A 12 0.76 -22.50 -4.10
N SER A 13 -0.24 -22.18 -4.94
CA SER A 13 -1.65 -22.48 -4.62
C SER A 13 -2.11 -23.68 -5.44
N ILE A 14 -2.40 -24.77 -4.72
CA ILE A 14 -2.83 -26.06 -5.26
C ILE A 14 -4.33 -25.98 -5.54
N LEU A 15 -4.70 -25.73 -6.79
CA LEU A 15 -6.02 -26.05 -7.32
C LEU A 15 -5.84 -27.16 -8.36
N LYS A 16 -6.71 -28.18 -8.29
CA LYS A 16 -6.66 -29.43 -9.06
C LYS A 16 -6.14 -29.24 -10.49
N GLY A 17 -4.98 -29.83 -10.77
CA GLY A 17 -4.58 -30.29 -12.11
C GLY A 17 -3.93 -29.27 -13.05
N GLU A 18 -3.86 -27.99 -12.72
CA GLU A 18 -3.22 -26.99 -13.59
C GLU A 18 -2.34 -26.04 -12.77
N LYS A 19 -1.06 -25.93 -13.15
CA LYS A 19 -0.13 -24.97 -12.55
C LYS A 19 -0.16 -23.69 -13.37
N THR A 20 -0.68 -22.60 -12.79
CA THR A 20 -0.60 -21.26 -13.38
C THR A 20 0.28 -20.39 -12.50
N LEU A 21 1.42 -19.95 -13.02
CA LEU A 21 2.28 -18.95 -12.37
C LEU A 21 1.82 -17.56 -12.80
N PHE A 22 1.28 -16.78 -11.87
CA PHE A 22 0.88 -15.40 -12.09
C PHE A 22 1.78 -14.45 -11.30
N VAL A 23 2.40 -13.50 -12.01
CA VAL A 23 3.24 -12.46 -11.40
C VAL A 23 2.44 -11.17 -11.43
N ALA A 24 2.07 -10.68 -10.25
CA ALA A 24 1.37 -9.41 -10.09
C ALA A 24 2.34 -8.33 -9.67
N ALA A 25 2.32 -7.20 -10.38
CA ALA A 25 3.04 -6.00 -9.98
C ALA A 25 2.04 -5.05 -9.32
N GLY A 26 2.31 -4.65 -8.07
CA GLY A 26 1.43 -3.74 -7.35
C GLY A 26 2.09 -3.17 -6.10
N ASN A 27 1.39 -2.26 -5.44
CA ASN A 27 1.85 -1.60 -4.22
C ASN A 27 0.70 -1.32 -3.25
N VAL A 28 1.05 -1.16 -1.97
CA VAL A 28 0.19 -0.61 -0.92
C VAL A 28 0.87 0.65 -0.41
N ASP A 29 0.13 1.75 -0.37
CA ASP A 29 0.66 3.01 0.14
C ASP A 29 0.31 3.16 1.63
N ALA A 30 1.17 3.84 2.38
CA ALA A 30 0.90 4.26 3.74
C ALA A 30 1.04 5.77 3.89
N GLY A 31 0.14 6.39 4.64
CA GLY A 31 0.15 7.83 4.81
C GLY A 31 -0.87 8.34 5.79
N VAL A 32 -0.79 9.65 6.04
CA VAL A 32 -1.69 10.36 6.96
C VAL A 32 -2.71 11.12 6.13
N ASP A 33 -3.99 10.90 6.43
CA ASP A 33 -5.09 11.54 5.70
C ASP A 33 -5.48 12.86 6.37
N PHE A 34 -5.15 13.97 5.72
CA PHE A 34 -5.45 15.32 6.24
C PHE A 34 -6.87 15.79 5.95
N SER A 35 -7.67 15.06 5.18
CA SER A 35 -9.02 15.49 4.77
C SER A 35 -9.99 15.68 5.94
N LYS A 36 -9.72 14.99 7.07
CA LYS A 36 -10.52 15.06 8.29
C LYS A 36 -9.99 16.05 9.32
N LEU A 37 -8.89 16.76 9.03
CA LEU A 37 -8.34 17.76 9.94
C LEU A 37 -9.31 18.93 10.09
N ASP A 38 -9.59 19.32 11.33
CA ASP A 38 -10.36 20.51 11.64
C ASP A 38 -9.46 21.65 12.16
N ALA A 39 -10.05 22.83 12.33
CA ALA A 39 -9.31 24.02 12.79
C ALA A 39 -8.72 23.88 14.21
N ARG A 40 -9.14 22.88 15.00
CA ARG A 40 -8.64 22.62 16.36
C ARG A 40 -7.39 21.75 16.35
N ALA A 41 -7.10 21.08 15.25
CA ALA A 41 -5.92 20.25 15.06
C ALA A 41 -4.62 21.06 15.02
N ILE A 42 -4.70 22.36 14.74
CA ILE A 42 -3.55 23.26 14.68
C ILE A 42 -3.73 24.37 15.71
N ARG A 43 -2.79 24.48 16.64
CA ARG A 43 -2.75 25.56 17.63
C ARG A 43 -1.47 26.35 17.46
N VAL A 44 -1.62 27.66 17.29
CA VAL A 44 -0.51 28.60 17.15
C VAL A 44 -0.57 29.58 18.31
N ASP A 45 0.58 29.89 18.90
CA ASP A 45 0.69 30.90 19.95
C ASP A 45 0.51 32.33 19.42
N GLU A 46 0.23 33.29 20.29
CA GLU A 46 0.03 34.69 19.90
C GLU A 46 1.25 35.29 19.20
N SER A 47 2.46 34.93 19.64
CA SER A 47 3.72 35.38 19.03
C SER A 47 4.07 34.67 17.71
N ARG A 48 3.30 33.65 17.29
CA ARG A 48 3.55 32.85 16.06
C ARG A 48 4.96 32.26 16.00
N THR A 49 5.49 31.86 17.14
CA THR A 49 6.81 31.21 17.25
C THR A 49 6.69 29.72 17.59
N ARG A 50 5.52 29.31 18.10
CA ARG A 50 5.18 27.96 18.51
C ARG A 50 3.94 27.46 17.77
N VAL A 51 4.04 26.24 17.27
CA VAL A 51 2.92 25.54 16.66
C VAL A 51 2.81 24.13 17.22
N HIS A 52 1.59 23.74 17.56
CA HIS A 52 1.25 22.39 17.97
C HIS A 52 0.23 21.83 16.97
N ILE A 53 0.56 20.69 16.38
CA ILE A 53 -0.28 20.01 15.38
C ILE A 53 -0.59 18.61 15.90
N THR A 54 -1.87 18.28 15.94
CA THR A 54 -2.38 16.92 16.16
C THR A 54 -2.83 16.37 14.81
N LEU A 55 -2.27 15.25 14.39
CA LEU A 55 -2.56 14.58 13.13
C LEU A 55 -3.24 13.24 13.38
N PRO A 56 -4.14 12.79 12.48
CA PRO A 56 -4.61 11.41 12.49
C PRO A 56 -3.44 10.43 12.42
N ALA A 57 -3.62 9.23 12.96
CA ALA A 57 -2.68 8.13 12.78
C ALA A 57 -2.46 7.84 11.28
N ALA A 58 -1.25 7.38 10.92
CA ALA A 58 -1.06 6.86 9.57
C ALA A 58 -1.91 5.61 9.34
N ARG A 59 -2.36 5.43 8.10
CA ARG A 59 -3.13 4.26 7.67
C ARG A 59 -2.60 3.70 6.37
N LEU A 60 -2.92 2.44 6.12
CA LEU A 60 -2.75 1.82 4.81
C LEU A 60 -3.88 2.31 3.89
N TYR A 61 -3.51 2.58 2.65
CA TYR A 61 -4.44 2.75 1.55
C TYR A 61 -4.69 1.41 0.87
N ASP A 62 -5.69 1.36 0.00
CA ASP A 62 -6.04 0.15 -0.73
C ASP A 62 -4.89 -0.29 -1.65
N ALA A 63 -4.63 -1.59 -1.67
CA ALA A 63 -3.70 -2.19 -2.61
C ALA A 63 -4.08 -1.88 -4.06
N ARG A 64 -3.07 -1.55 -4.87
CA ARG A 64 -3.24 -1.29 -6.30
C ARG A 64 -2.34 -2.21 -7.09
N VAL A 65 -2.94 -3.08 -7.89
CA VAL A 65 -2.23 -3.91 -8.87
C VAL A 65 -2.26 -3.22 -10.22
N ASP A 66 -1.13 -3.20 -10.92
CA ASP A 66 -1.03 -2.71 -12.29
C ASP A 66 -1.25 -3.89 -13.26
N PRO A 67 -2.41 -3.96 -13.95
CA PRO A 67 -2.70 -5.06 -14.86
C PRO A 67 -1.78 -5.05 -16.08
N ALA A 68 -1.24 -3.90 -16.49
CA ALA A 68 -0.35 -3.81 -17.66
C ALA A 68 1.04 -4.39 -17.38
N ARG A 69 1.44 -4.43 -16.11
CA ARG A 69 2.71 -5.02 -15.64
C ARG A 69 2.53 -6.42 -15.04
N SER A 70 1.30 -6.86 -14.86
CA SER A 70 0.96 -8.18 -14.32
C SER A 70 0.72 -9.17 -15.47
N ARG A 71 1.25 -10.39 -15.35
CA ARG A 71 1.16 -11.38 -16.42
C ARG A 71 1.14 -12.81 -15.89
N VAL A 72 0.40 -13.66 -16.58
CA VAL A 72 0.53 -15.11 -16.45
C VAL A 72 1.85 -15.50 -17.11
N TYR A 73 2.80 -16.01 -16.32
CA TYR A 73 4.13 -16.35 -16.78
C TYR A 73 4.19 -17.76 -17.37
N ASP A 74 3.52 -18.73 -16.74
CA ASP A 74 3.49 -20.10 -17.22
C ASP A 74 2.13 -20.74 -16.91
N ARG A 75 1.56 -21.42 -17.89
CA ARG A 75 0.33 -22.22 -17.74
C ARG A 75 0.67 -23.61 -18.23
N ASP A 76 1.05 -24.46 -17.29
CA ASP A 76 1.49 -25.83 -17.54
C ASP A 76 0.25 -26.69 -17.89
N ARG A 77 -0.28 -26.50 -19.10
CA ARG A 77 -1.38 -27.29 -19.65
C ARG A 77 -0.81 -28.63 -20.10
N GLY A 78 -1.00 -29.65 -19.26
CA GLY A 78 -0.74 -31.05 -19.65
C GLY A 78 -1.46 -31.36 -20.96
N ILE A 79 -0.70 -31.70 -22.00
CA ILE A 79 -1.10 -31.69 -23.41
C ILE A 79 -2.03 -32.86 -23.82
N ILE A 80 -2.74 -33.53 -22.90
CA ILE A 80 -3.35 -34.84 -23.22
C ILE A 80 -4.89 -34.85 -23.32
N ASP A 81 -5.66 -33.92 -22.74
CA ASP A 81 -7.12 -34.20 -22.62
C ASP A 81 -8.13 -33.20 -23.20
N ARG A 82 -7.75 -32.17 -23.97
CA ARG A 82 -8.80 -31.28 -24.55
C ARG A 82 -8.38 -30.47 -25.76
N ILE A 83 -8.22 -31.15 -26.89
CA ILE A 83 -8.01 -30.49 -28.19
C ILE A 83 -9.28 -29.77 -28.73
N GLU A 84 -10.46 -29.87 -28.11
CA GLU A 84 -11.69 -29.44 -28.82
C GLU A 84 -12.72 -28.56 -28.11
N SER A 85 -12.53 -28.06 -26.88
CA SER A 85 -13.65 -27.31 -26.25
C SER A 85 -13.38 -26.14 -25.31
N VAL A 86 -12.14 -25.66 -25.09
CA VAL A 86 -11.89 -24.58 -24.10
C VAL A 86 -10.74 -23.63 -24.49
N PHE A 87 -10.73 -23.16 -25.74
CA PHE A 87 -9.91 -22.02 -26.17
C PHE A 87 -10.55 -20.67 -25.79
N GLU A 88 -11.27 -20.63 -24.66
CA GLU A 88 -11.71 -19.37 -24.07
C GLU A 88 -10.72 -19.07 -22.94
N ASP A 89 -9.72 -18.23 -23.24
CA ASP A 89 -9.07 -17.41 -22.21
C ASP A 89 -10.20 -16.71 -21.45
N SER A 90 -10.57 -17.27 -20.30
CA SER A 90 -11.73 -16.79 -19.56
C SER A 90 -11.34 -15.53 -18.81
N PRO A 91 -11.86 -14.34 -19.19
CA PRO A 91 -11.52 -13.07 -18.54
C PRO A 91 -11.91 -13.03 -17.05
N THR A 92 -12.66 -14.04 -16.59
CA THR A 92 -13.07 -14.25 -15.21
C THR A 92 -11.93 -14.78 -14.34
N GLU A 93 -11.06 -15.64 -14.86
CA GLU A 93 -9.93 -16.21 -14.09
C GLU A 93 -8.85 -15.16 -13.82
N GLU A 94 -8.49 -14.36 -14.82
CA GLU A 94 -7.51 -13.27 -14.67
C GLU A 94 -7.96 -12.22 -13.66
N ARG A 95 -9.25 -11.85 -13.66
CA ARG A 95 -9.82 -10.96 -12.64
C ARG A 95 -9.73 -11.57 -11.24
N SER A 96 -9.96 -12.86 -11.10
CA SER A 96 -9.84 -13.54 -9.81
C SER A 96 -8.40 -13.55 -9.28
N LEU A 97 -7.42 -13.66 -10.17
CA LEU A 97 -6.00 -13.59 -9.84
C LEU A 97 -5.60 -12.17 -9.41
N LEU A 98 -6.08 -11.13 -10.09
CA LEU A 98 -5.84 -9.73 -9.70
C LEU A 98 -6.37 -9.44 -8.29
N VAL A 99 -7.62 -9.84 -8.00
CA VAL A 99 -8.23 -9.66 -6.66
C VAL A 99 -7.48 -10.44 -5.59
N LEU A 100 -6.99 -11.64 -5.89
CA LEU A 100 -6.17 -12.41 -4.96
C LEU A 100 -4.83 -11.71 -4.68
N SER A 101 -4.21 -11.15 -5.71
CA SER A 101 -2.96 -10.38 -5.58
C SER A 101 -3.15 -9.12 -4.75
N GLU A 102 -4.24 -8.37 -4.95
CA GLU A 102 -4.58 -7.21 -4.11
C GLU A 102 -4.71 -7.59 -2.63
N ARG A 103 -5.41 -8.70 -2.32
CA ARG A 103 -5.53 -9.19 -0.93
C ARG A 103 -4.18 -9.54 -0.33
N LYS A 104 -3.34 -10.26 -1.06
CA LYS A 104 -2.01 -10.65 -0.58
C LYS A 104 -1.12 -9.44 -0.32
N LEU A 105 -1.15 -8.45 -1.21
CA LEU A 105 -0.44 -7.17 -1.01
C LEU A 105 -0.94 -6.47 0.26
N GLN A 106 -2.26 -6.40 0.46
CA GLN A 106 -2.86 -5.78 1.64
C GLN A 106 -2.46 -6.50 2.93
N GLU A 107 -2.50 -7.84 2.94
CA GLU A 107 -2.10 -8.67 4.08
C GLU A 107 -0.62 -8.50 4.42
N ALA A 108 0.26 -8.48 3.41
CA ALA A 108 1.69 -8.25 3.60
C ALA A 108 1.96 -6.85 4.18
N ALA A 109 1.33 -5.82 3.64
CA ALA A 109 1.46 -4.45 4.15
C ALA A 109 0.91 -4.29 5.58
N ALA A 110 -0.16 -5.00 5.92
CA ALA A 110 -0.72 -5.02 7.28
C ALA A 110 0.17 -5.76 8.28
N ALA A 111 0.97 -6.72 7.82
CA ALA A 111 1.95 -7.43 8.64
C ALA A 111 3.26 -6.64 8.85
N ASP A 112 3.55 -5.65 7.99
CA ASP A 112 4.72 -4.78 8.11
C ASP A 112 4.53 -3.75 9.23
N GLN A 113 5.32 -3.91 10.30
CA GLN A 113 5.27 -3.05 11.48
C GLN A 113 5.97 -1.70 11.29
N GLU A 114 6.81 -1.54 10.26
CA GLU A 114 7.57 -0.32 10.00
C GLU A 114 6.91 0.61 8.98
N LEU A 115 5.96 0.11 8.20
CA LEU A 115 5.33 0.86 7.12
C LEU A 115 4.58 2.11 7.63
N LEU A 116 3.72 1.95 8.64
CA LEU A 116 2.98 3.07 9.24
C LEU A 116 3.90 4.04 10.02
N PRO A 117 4.80 3.57 10.92
CA PRO A 117 5.76 4.47 11.58
C PRO A 117 6.62 5.26 10.60
N THR A 118 7.02 4.66 9.47
CA THR A 118 7.78 5.36 8.43
C THR A 118 6.96 6.47 7.79
N ALA A 119 5.68 6.22 7.49
CA ALA A 119 4.79 7.23 6.96
C ALA A 119 4.63 8.43 7.92
N GLU A 120 4.50 8.17 9.23
CA GLU A 120 4.43 9.21 10.26
C GLU A 120 5.73 10.00 10.38
N ARG A 121 6.89 9.31 10.40
CA ARG A 121 8.21 9.96 10.43
C ARG A 121 8.41 10.89 9.24
N ASN A 122 8.07 10.43 8.03
CA ASN A 122 8.20 11.22 6.81
C ASN A 122 7.27 12.44 6.83
N THR A 123 6.03 12.25 7.28
CA THR A 123 5.03 13.33 7.41
C THR A 123 5.50 14.38 8.41
N ARG A 124 6.00 13.95 9.58
CA ARG A 124 6.59 14.82 10.59
C ARG A 124 7.73 15.63 10.02
N ALA A 125 8.69 14.99 9.35
CA ALA A 125 9.85 15.67 8.78
C ALA A 125 9.45 16.73 7.74
N MET A 126 8.47 16.43 6.87
CA MET A 126 7.93 17.38 5.91
C MET A 126 7.35 18.62 6.60
N LEU A 127 6.48 18.41 7.60
CA LEU A 127 5.81 19.50 8.30
C LEU A 127 6.77 20.32 9.16
N GLU A 128 7.71 19.68 9.85
CA GLU A 128 8.77 20.38 10.59
C GLU A 128 9.60 21.27 9.66
N GLY A 129 10.01 20.75 8.51
CA GLY A 129 10.75 21.52 7.51
C GLY A 129 9.95 22.73 7.01
N LEU A 130 8.68 22.53 6.66
CA LEU A 130 7.77 23.59 6.21
C LEU A 130 7.60 24.68 7.28
N LEU A 131 7.25 24.30 8.51
CA LEU A 131 6.93 25.24 9.59
C LEU A 131 8.17 26.01 10.05
N ARG A 132 9.33 25.36 10.10
CA ARG A 132 10.60 26.05 10.35
C ARG A 132 10.92 27.05 9.24
N GLY A 133 10.66 26.70 7.98
CA GLY A 133 10.79 27.62 6.84
C GLY A 133 9.88 28.84 6.93
N LEU A 134 8.73 28.72 7.62
CA LEU A 134 7.80 29.80 7.90
C LEU A 134 8.15 30.63 9.15
N GLY A 135 9.22 30.28 9.88
CA GLY A 135 9.72 31.03 11.03
C GLY A 135 9.28 30.47 12.40
N PHE A 136 8.57 29.35 12.45
CA PHE A 136 8.29 28.68 13.72
C PHE A 136 9.56 28.07 14.31
N THR A 137 9.89 28.42 15.55
CA THR A 137 11.07 27.91 16.24
C THR A 137 10.77 26.66 17.05
N ASP A 138 9.54 26.58 17.57
CA ASP A 138 9.04 25.48 18.38
C ASP A 138 7.89 24.77 17.66
N VAL A 139 8.15 23.57 17.15
CA VAL A 139 7.19 22.78 16.38
C VAL A 139 6.96 21.49 17.14
N THR A 140 5.72 21.28 17.58
CA THR A 140 5.28 20.02 18.20
C THR A 140 4.27 19.35 17.27
N ILE A 141 4.55 18.10 16.89
CA ILE A 141 3.65 17.27 16.08
C ILE A 141 3.34 16.01 16.86
N GLU A 142 2.06 15.70 17.01
CA GLU A 142 1.56 14.51 17.67
C GLU A 142 0.63 13.76 16.73
N PHE A 143 0.67 12.43 16.80
CA PHE A 143 -0.25 11.56 16.07
C PHE A 143 -1.28 11.01 17.04
N GLU A 144 -2.54 10.99 16.61
CA GLU A 144 -3.61 10.32 17.33
C GLU A 144 -3.34 8.81 17.41
N ALA A 145 -3.94 8.15 18.40
CA ALA A 145 -3.89 6.70 18.44
C ALA A 145 -4.60 6.11 17.20
N PRO A 146 -4.11 4.99 16.64
CA PRO A 146 -4.78 4.33 15.53
C PRO A 146 -6.23 4.00 15.91
N GLU A 147 -7.17 4.28 15.01
CA GLU A 147 -8.57 3.88 15.19
C GLU A 147 -8.63 2.35 15.27
N SER A 148 -9.33 1.82 16.29
CA SER A 148 -9.45 0.37 16.57
C SER A 148 -10.56 -0.29 15.77
#